data_AF-A0A8C7YU89-F1
#
_entry.id   AF-A0A8C7YU89-F1
#
_cell.length_a   1.000
_cell.length_b   1.000
_cell.length_c   1.000
_cell.angle_alpha   90.00
_cell.angle_beta   90.00
_cell.angle_gamma   90.00
#
_symmetry.space_group_name_H-M   'P 1'
#
loop_
_entity.id
_entity.type
_entity.pdbx_description
1 polymer ?
#
loop_
_entity_poly.entity_id
_entity_poly.type
_entity_poly.pdbx_seq_one_letter_code
_entity_poly.pdbx_strand_id
1 'polypeptide(L)'
;MRHFCSHNFIALFFSPQFSSSFPAEGALPPNLQLPANLVDPSRLKRPPPPADCPLPLLRRCEAVVPAHLSPMQTWVESLQMEDGEPLGRAELHPDVFGVSPRIDILHDVEKWQRNYKRISYAHTKVRSEVRGGGKKPWRQKGSGRARHGSIRSPIWRGGGVSHGPRGPTSYYYMLPMKVRVQGLKVALSFKMAQDYLHVVDSLHIPTPDSQYLLDLIRRRHWGESVLIVDVAEEFPENILRAAGDLKKVNLIPAIGLNVHSMLKHEAVVLTLETLKFLEDKLLWHDQRYTPLYPFKLPYRDFP
;
A
#
# COMPACT_ATOMS: atom_id res chain seq x y z
N MET A 1 -14.73 -46.78 -47.49
CA MET A 1 -16.18 -46.63 -47.72
C MET A 1 -16.91 -46.76 -46.40
N ARG A 2 -17.41 -45.63 -45.87
CA ARG A 2 -18.69 -45.43 -45.17
C ARG A 2 -18.59 -44.12 -44.41
N HIS A 3 -19.21 -43.10 -45.02
CA HIS A 3 -19.64 -41.87 -44.37
C HIS A 3 -20.44 -42.20 -43.12
N PHE A 4 -20.20 -41.48 -42.02
CA PHE A 4 -21.28 -41.14 -41.10
C PHE A 4 -21.11 -39.72 -40.55
N CYS A 5 -22.24 -39.03 -40.56
CA CYS A 5 -22.50 -37.62 -40.35
C CYS A 5 -21.88 -36.97 -39.11
N SER A 6 -21.48 -35.72 -39.35
CA SER A 6 -21.53 -34.58 -38.44
C SER A 6 -22.76 -34.57 -37.52
N HIS A 7 -22.55 -34.42 -36.21
CA HIS A 7 -23.46 -33.73 -35.31
C HIS A 7 -22.64 -32.81 -34.40
N ASN A 8 -22.73 -31.51 -34.69
CA ASN A 8 -22.26 -30.43 -33.84
C ASN A 8 -23.05 -30.43 -32.53
N PHE A 9 -22.42 -30.83 -31.44
CA PHE A 9 -22.92 -30.53 -30.10
C PHE A 9 -22.30 -29.19 -29.66
N ILE A 10 -23.01 -28.11 -29.98
CA ILE A 10 -22.74 -26.79 -29.41
C ILE A 10 -23.21 -26.84 -27.96
N ALA A 11 -22.29 -27.10 -27.04
CA ALA A 11 -22.53 -26.91 -25.62
C ALA A 11 -22.58 -25.40 -25.34
N LEU A 12 -23.79 -24.84 -25.33
CA LEU A 12 -24.08 -23.51 -24.80
C LEU A 12 -23.80 -23.51 -23.29
N PHE A 13 -22.54 -23.30 -22.91
CA PHE A 13 -22.19 -22.84 -21.59
C PHE A 13 -22.66 -21.39 -21.48
N PHE A 14 -23.90 -21.22 -21.03
CA PHE A 14 -24.39 -19.96 -20.48
C PHE A 14 -23.54 -19.65 -19.25
N SER A 15 -22.50 -18.85 -19.42
CA SER A 15 -21.88 -18.13 -18.34
C SER A 15 -22.92 -17.19 -17.74
N PRO A 16 -23.12 -17.16 -16.40
CA PRO A 16 -23.86 -16.06 -15.82
C PRO A 16 -23.03 -14.80 -16.06
N GLN A 17 -23.47 -13.98 -17.00
CA GLN A 17 -23.08 -12.58 -17.08
C GLN A 17 -23.50 -11.94 -15.76
N PHE A 18 -22.57 -11.84 -14.82
CA PHE A 18 -22.70 -10.88 -13.73
C PHE A 18 -22.60 -9.50 -14.38
N SER A 19 -23.75 -8.96 -14.79
CA SER A 19 -23.91 -7.57 -15.12
C SER A 19 -23.76 -6.77 -13.83
N SER A 20 -22.54 -6.38 -13.48
CA SER A 20 -22.33 -5.32 -12.50
C SER A 20 -22.69 -4.00 -13.18
N SER A 21 -23.94 -3.60 -13.08
CA SER A 21 -24.36 -2.23 -13.33
C SER A 21 -23.81 -1.36 -12.21
N PHE A 22 -22.54 -0.98 -12.30
CA PHE A 22 -22.05 0.19 -11.56
C PHE A 22 -22.56 1.43 -12.32
N PRO A 23 -23.32 2.33 -11.68
CA PRO A 23 -23.68 3.59 -12.31
C PRO A 23 -22.38 4.33 -12.64
N ALA A 24 -22.39 4.94 -13.82
CA ALA A 24 -21.29 5.71 -14.37
C ALA A 24 -21.01 6.94 -13.50
N GLU A 25 -20.09 6.78 -12.56
CA GLU A 25 -19.22 7.78 -11.92
C GLU A 25 -18.36 6.98 -10.94
N GLY A 26 -17.09 7.38 -10.71
CA GLY A 26 -16.08 6.65 -9.94
C GLY A 26 -16.39 6.39 -8.46
N ALA A 27 -17.57 5.88 -8.11
CA ALA A 27 -18.01 5.59 -6.77
C ALA A 27 -17.32 4.32 -6.25
N LEU A 28 -16.44 4.53 -5.27
CA LEU A 28 -15.87 3.46 -4.47
C LEU A 28 -16.98 2.60 -3.86
N PRO A 29 -16.80 1.27 -3.76
CA PRO A 29 -17.78 0.40 -3.13
C PRO A 29 -18.05 0.85 -1.68
N PRO A 30 -19.27 0.65 -1.15
CA PRO A 30 -19.73 1.30 0.09
C PRO A 30 -18.91 0.92 1.33
N ASN A 31 -18.26 -0.24 1.33
CA ASN A 31 -17.34 -0.67 2.39
C ASN A 31 -15.99 0.07 2.40
N LEU A 32 -15.73 0.87 1.37
CA LEU A 32 -14.53 1.69 1.20
C LEU A 32 -14.80 3.19 1.30
N GLN A 33 -16.06 3.60 1.26
CA GLN A 33 -16.41 4.94 1.67
C GLN A 33 -16.18 5.02 3.17
N LEU A 34 -15.34 5.97 3.61
CA LEU A 34 -15.27 6.29 5.02
C LEU A 34 -16.70 6.62 5.46
N PRO A 35 -17.20 6.06 6.58
CA PRO A 35 -18.56 6.34 7.03
C PRO A 35 -18.70 7.86 7.17
N ALA A 36 -19.83 8.42 6.73
CA ALA A 36 -20.03 9.87 6.65
C ALA A 36 -19.76 10.62 7.96
N ASN A 37 -19.84 9.93 9.10
CA ASN A 37 -19.53 10.46 10.44
C ASN A 37 -18.02 10.65 10.71
N LEU A 38 -17.15 9.98 9.95
CA LEU A 38 -15.69 10.11 10.00
C LEU A 38 -15.14 10.95 8.84
N VAL A 39 -15.95 11.20 7.81
CA VAL A 39 -15.61 12.14 6.74
C VAL A 39 -15.96 13.53 7.24
N ASP A 40 -14.94 14.33 7.54
CA ASP A 40 -15.10 15.74 7.87
C ASP A 40 -15.79 16.45 6.67
N PRO A 41 -17.05 16.91 6.79
CA PRO A 41 -17.84 17.42 5.66
C PRO A 41 -17.26 18.71 5.06
N SER A 42 -16.32 19.34 5.77
CA SER A 42 -15.54 20.50 5.31
C SER A 42 -14.46 20.16 4.28
N ARG A 43 -14.12 18.87 4.09
CA ARG A 43 -13.06 18.39 3.17
C ARG A 43 -13.48 18.32 1.72
N LEU A 44 -14.78 18.16 1.44
CA LEU A 44 -15.34 18.04 0.08
C LEU A 44 -15.49 19.40 -0.62
N LYS A 45 -14.45 20.24 -0.60
CA LYS A 45 -14.57 21.62 -1.10
C LYS A 45 -14.12 21.82 -2.53
N ARG A 46 -13.35 20.90 -3.13
CA ARG A 46 -12.87 21.12 -4.49
C ARG A 46 -13.14 19.94 -5.40
N PRO A 47 -14.18 20.02 -6.26
CA PRO A 47 -14.38 19.02 -7.31
C PRO A 47 -13.17 18.98 -8.25
N PRO A 48 -12.96 17.87 -8.97
CA PRO A 48 -11.90 17.78 -9.95
C PRO A 48 -11.98 18.92 -10.97
N PRO A 49 -10.84 19.33 -11.54
CA PRO A 49 -10.81 20.41 -12.53
C PRO A 49 -11.79 20.14 -13.69
N PRO A 50 -12.77 21.03 -13.97
CA PRO A 50 -13.69 20.85 -15.09
C PRO A 50 -12.96 20.99 -16.43
N ALA A 51 -13.38 20.34 -17.51
CA ALA A 51 -12.63 20.35 -18.77
C ALA A 51 -12.20 21.76 -19.26
N ASP A 52 -13.02 22.78 -18.99
CA ASP A 52 -12.86 24.14 -19.51
C ASP A 52 -12.23 25.19 -18.54
N CYS A 53 -11.44 24.84 -17.51
CA CYS A 53 -10.88 25.96 -16.70
C CYS A 53 -9.84 26.79 -17.44
N PRO A 54 -9.78 28.08 -17.09
CA PRO A 54 -8.79 29.03 -17.60
C PRO A 54 -7.37 28.82 -17.05
N LEU A 55 -7.17 27.94 -16.07
CA LEU A 55 -5.87 27.74 -15.41
C LEU A 55 -4.91 26.90 -16.28
N PRO A 56 -3.60 27.18 -16.25
CA PRO A 56 -2.63 26.55 -17.12
C PRO A 56 -2.48 25.05 -16.81
N LEU A 57 -2.25 24.27 -17.87
CA LEU A 57 -1.85 22.88 -17.78
C LEU A 57 -0.34 22.83 -17.53
N LEU A 58 0.05 22.60 -16.28
CA LEU A 58 1.45 22.57 -15.85
C LEU A 58 2.16 21.28 -16.25
N ARG A 59 1.39 20.18 -16.37
CA ARG A 59 1.93 18.86 -16.71
C ARG A 59 0.99 18.09 -17.62
N ARG A 60 1.56 17.52 -18.69
CA ARG A 60 0.93 16.50 -19.55
C ARG A 60 1.46 15.12 -19.21
N CYS A 61 0.65 14.09 -19.45
CA CYS A 61 1.13 12.71 -19.37
C CYS A 61 2.15 12.43 -20.49
N GLU A 62 3.35 11.99 -20.11
CA GLU A 62 4.39 11.63 -21.09
C GLU A 62 4.19 10.21 -21.66
N ALA A 63 3.59 9.31 -20.87
CA ALA A 63 3.32 7.94 -21.26
C ALA A 63 2.11 7.83 -22.22
N VAL A 64 2.16 6.84 -23.11
CA VAL A 64 1.09 6.60 -24.08
C VAL A 64 -0.17 6.09 -23.37
N VAL A 65 -1.22 6.92 -23.35
CA VAL A 65 -2.52 6.56 -22.81
C VAL A 65 -3.25 5.63 -23.80
N PRO A 66 -3.88 4.52 -23.33
CA PRO A 66 -4.68 3.65 -24.19
C PRO A 66 -5.83 4.40 -24.88
N ALA A 67 -6.11 4.11 -26.15
CA ALA A 67 -7.09 4.86 -26.95
C ALA A 67 -8.54 4.85 -26.42
N HIS A 68 -8.89 3.93 -25.52
CA HIS A 68 -10.21 3.82 -24.92
C HIS A 68 -10.34 4.59 -23.60
N LEU A 69 -9.24 5.14 -23.07
CA LEU A 69 -9.20 5.88 -21.81
C LEU A 69 -8.73 7.31 -22.06
N SER A 70 -9.24 8.24 -21.25
CA SER A 70 -8.75 9.61 -21.18
C SER A 70 -7.86 9.79 -19.95
N PRO A 71 -6.82 10.65 -20.02
CA PRO A 71 -6.05 11.02 -18.83
C PRO A 71 -6.95 11.67 -17.79
N MET A 72 -6.65 11.41 -16.52
CA MET A 72 -7.33 12.07 -15.41
C MET A 72 -6.69 13.43 -15.14
N GLN A 73 -7.44 14.38 -14.60
CA GLN A 73 -6.92 15.71 -14.28
C GLN A 73 -7.00 15.97 -12.77
N THR A 74 -5.95 16.56 -12.22
CA THR A 74 -5.87 17.02 -10.83
C THR A 74 -5.41 18.46 -10.73
N TRP A 75 -5.81 19.12 -9.65
CA TRP A 75 -5.27 20.43 -9.29
C TRP A 75 -3.82 20.33 -8.85
N VAL A 76 -3.03 21.33 -9.24
CA VAL A 76 -1.67 21.53 -8.74
C VAL A 76 -1.70 22.71 -7.78
N GLU A 77 -1.23 22.49 -6.57
CA GLU A 77 -1.16 23.48 -5.52
C GLU A 77 0.30 23.90 -5.25
N SER A 78 0.50 25.07 -4.67
CA SER A 78 1.82 25.47 -4.13
C SER A 78 1.86 25.24 -2.62
N LEU A 79 3.02 25.07 -2.00
CA LEU A 79 3.17 25.10 -0.54
C LEU A 79 3.57 26.48 0.02
N GLN A 80 3.79 27.47 -0.84
CA GLN A 80 4.25 28.80 -0.42
C GLN A 80 3.13 29.72 0.06
N MET A 81 1.91 29.51 -0.42
CA MET A 81 0.74 30.30 -0.08
C MET A 81 -0.11 29.54 0.94
N GLU A 82 -0.60 30.23 1.97
CA GLU A 82 -1.55 29.62 2.91
C GLU A 82 -2.92 29.40 2.25
N ASP A 83 -3.24 30.25 1.27
CA ASP A 83 -4.44 30.14 0.45
C ASP A 83 -4.30 28.96 -0.50
N GLY A 84 -5.26 28.04 -0.44
CA GLY A 84 -5.28 26.82 -1.26
C GLY A 84 -5.67 27.08 -2.70
N GLU A 85 -5.31 28.21 -3.31
CA GLU A 85 -5.63 28.47 -4.71
C GLU A 85 -4.82 27.55 -5.62
N PRO A 86 -5.44 26.92 -6.64
CA PRO A 86 -4.74 26.03 -7.53
C PRO A 86 -3.91 26.86 -8.51
N LEU A 87 -2.62 26.57 -8.61
CA LEU A 87 -1.72 27.19 -9.58
C LEU A 87 -2.08 26.76 -11.01
N GLY A 88 -2.54 25.53 -11.17
CA GLY A 88 -2.77 24.93 -12.47
C GLY A 88 -3.29 23.51 -12.37
N ARG A 89 -3.14 22.79 -13.48
CA ARG A 89 -3.63 21.41 -13.64
C ARG A 89 -2.54 20.47 -14.08
N ALA A 90 -2.62 19.22 -13.63
CA ALA A 90 -1.77 18.14 -14.07
C ALA A 90 -2.63 17.00 -14.63
N GLU A 91 -2.18 16.42 -15.75
CA GLU A 91 -2.71 15.17 -16.27
C GLU A 91 -2.01 13.98 -15.59
N LEU A 92 -2.80 12.96 -15.29
CA LEU A 92 -2.41 11.71 -14.64
C LEU A 92 -2.79 10.51 -15.51
N HIS A 93 -1.92 9.50 -15.52
CA HIS A 93 -2.17 8.29 -16.30
C HIS A 93 -3.28 7.42 -15.68
N PRO A 94 -4.32 7.01 -16.46
CA PRO A 94 -5.48 6.31 -15.92
C PRO A 94 -5.13 4.90 -15.40
N ASP A 95 -4.16 4.19 -16.00
CA ASP A 95 -3.74 2.87 -15.51
C ASP A 95 -2.93 2.89 -14.19
N VAL A 96 -2.64 4.09 -13.64
CA VAL A 96 -1.96 4.24 -12.35
C VAL A 96 -2.93 4.81 -11.30
N PHE A 97 -3.68 5.85 -11.66
CA PHE A 97 -4.55 6.60 -10.74
C PHE A 97 -6.05 6.34 -10.91
N GLY A 98 -6.46 5.62 -11.97
CA GLY A 98 -7.85 5.27 -12.29
C GLY A 98 -8.11 3.77 -12.30
N VAL A 99 -7.29 2.98 -11.59
CA VAL A 99 -7.42 1.53 -11.55
C VAL A 99 -8.61 1.11 -10.69
N SER A 100 -9.33 0.07 -11.13
CA SER A 100 -10.45 -0.50 -10.38
C SER A 100 -10.07 -0.85 -8.93
N PRO A 101 -10.88 -0.46 -7.92
CA PRO A 101 -10.55 -0.64 -6.52
C PRO A 101 -10.53 -2.12 -6.12
N ARG A 102 -9.33 -2.65 -5.83
CA ARG A 102 -9.08 -4.05 -5.43
C ARG A 102 -8.54 -4.17 -4.01
N ILE A 103 -9.48 -4.31 -3.07
CA ILE A 103 -9.21 -4.37 -1.61
C ILE A 103 -8.44 -5.63 -1.23
N ASP A 104 -8.72 -6.73 -1.93
CA ASP A 104 -8.03 -8.01 -1.78
C ASP A 104 -6.51 -7.85 -1.91
N ILE A 105 -6.06 -7.17 -2.96
CA ILE A 105 -4.63 -6.92 -3.20
C ILE A 105 -4.06 -5.97 -2.15
N LEU A 106 -4.78 -4.92 -1.77
CA LEU A 106 -4.34 -4.00 -0.72
C LEU A 106 -4.09 -4.74 0.60
N HIS A 107 -5.04 -5.58 1.01
CA HIS A 107 -4.94 -6.38 2.22
C HIS A 107 -3.76 -7.36 2.17
N ASP A 108 -3.57 -8.06 1.05
CA ASP A 108 -2.47 -9.00 0.89
C ASP A 108 -1.10 -8.31 0.96
N VAL A 109 -0.97 -7.13 0.33
CA VAL A 109 0.26 -6.33 0.36
C VAL A 109 0.52 -5.77 1.76
N GLU A 110 -0.49 -5.30 2.49
CA GLU A 110 -0.35 -4.84 3.89
C GLU A 110 0.12 -5.98 4.80
N LYS A 111 -0.55 -7.13 4.72
CA LYS A 111 -0.22 -8.32 5.50
C LYS A 111 1.19 -8.81 5.18
N TRP A 112 1.61 -8.72 3.92
CA TRP A 112 2.97 -9.02 3.51
C TRP A 112 3.97 -8.05 4.14
N GLN A 113 3.76 -6.74 4.01
CA GLN A 113 4.64 -5.71 4.57
C GLN A 113 4.82 -5.85 6.09
N ARG A 114 3.76 -6.24 6.81
CA ARG A 114 3.80 -6.46 8.25
C ARG A 114 4.56 -7.73 8.66
N ASN A 115 4.44 -8.81 7.89
CA ASN A 115 4.95 -10.13 8.29
C ASN A 115 6.33 -10.46 7.72
N TYR A 116 6.70 -9.98 6.53
CA TYR A 116 7.94 -10.43 5.87
C TYR A 116 9.21 -10.08 6.65
N LYS A 117 9.18 -8.98 7.42
CA LYS A 117 10.26 -8.52 8.30
C LYS A 117 10.19 -9.12 9.71
N ARG A 118 9.12 -9.83 10.06
CA ARG A 118 8.86 -10.29 11.43
C ARG A 118 9.66 -11.54 11.75
N ILE A 119 10.42 -11.47 12.84
CA ILE A 119 11.11 -12.61 13.46
C ILE A 119 10.61 -12.75 14.90
N SER A 120 10.14 -13.94 15.27
CA SER A 120 9.74 -14.24 16.64
C SER A 120 10.87 -14.96 17.37
N TYR A 121 11.35 -14.36 18.46
CA TYR A 121 12.38 -14.92 19.35
C TYR A 121 11.80 -15.70 20.53
N ALA A 122 10.47 -15.86 20.58
CA ALA A 122 9.84 -16.60 21.67
C ALA A 122 10.29 -18.06 21.63
N HIS A 123 10.80 -18.55 22.76
CA HIS A 123 11.29 -19.92 22.87
C HIS A 123 10.94 -20.50 24.24
N THR A 124 10.25 -21.63 24.23
CA THR A 124 9.99 -22.43 25.44
C THR A 124 10.86 -23.67 25.48
N LYS A 125 11.35 -24.01 26.68
CA LYS A 125 12.12 -25.22 26.89
C LYS A 125 11.21 -26.46 26.83
N VAL A 126 11.54 -27.38 25.94
CA VAL A 126 10.89 -28.71 25.92
C VAL A 126 11.42 -29.58 27.06
N ARG A 127 10.74 -30.69 27.37
CA ARG A 127 11.11 -31.59 28.49
C ARG A 127 12.57 -32.07 28.47
N SER A 128 13.21 -32.13 27.30
CA SER A 128 14.61 -32.53 27.12
C SER A 128 15.61 -31.40 27.38
N GLU A 129 15.17 -30.15 27.28
CA GLU A 129 16.02 -28.96 27.48
C GLU A 129 15.96 -28.44 28.93
N VAL A 130 14.94 -28.84 29.69
CA VAL A 130 14.84 -28.49 31.11
C VAL A 130 15.84 -29.34 31.91
N ARG A 131 16.71 -28.68 32.68
CA ARG A 131 17.81 -29.30 33.44
C ARG A 131 17.33 -30.43 34.37
N GLY A 132 17.92 -31.61 34.25
CA GLY A 132 17.67 -32.77 35.12
C GLY A 132 16.64 -33.75 34.55
N GLY A 133 16.01 -34.57 35.40
CA GLY A 133 14.94 -35.48 34.97
C GLY A 133 15.36 -36.77 34.25
N GLY A 134 16.64 -37.16 34.34
CA GLY A 134 17.14 -38.42 33.78
C GLY A 134 16.82 -39.67 34.63
N LYS A 135 16.55 -39.50 35.94
CA LYS A 135 16.17 -40.61 36.83
C LYS A 135 14.65 -40.75 36.94
N LYS A 136 14.16 -41.99 36.87
CA LYS A 136 12.75 -42.31 37.10
C LYS A 136 12.34 -41.99 38.55
N PRO A 137 11.25 -41.26 38.81
CA PRO A 137 10.86 -40.86 40.17
C PRO A 137 10.59 -42.04 41.12
N TRP A 138 9.92 -43.09 40.63
CA TRP A 138 9.65 -44.32 41.39
C TRP A 138 9.42 -45.52 40.45
N ARG A 139 9.46 -46.73 41.03
CA ARG A 139 9.19 -47.99 40.33
C ARG A 139 7.79 -48.03 39.70
N GLN A 140 7.64 -48.73 38.58
CA GLN A 140 6.39 -48.73 37.77
C GLN A 140 5.16 -49.28 38.52
N LYS A 141 5.36 -50.20 39.47
CA LYS A 141 4.32 -50.89 40.23
C LYS A 141 4.69 -50.92 41.72
N GLY A 142 3.70 -51.06 42.60
CA GLY A 142 3.92 -51.24 44.04
C GLY A 142 4.14 -49.94 44.84
N SER A 143 3.83 -48.76 44.29
CA SER A 143 3.88 -47.47 45.00
C SER A 143 2.50 -46.84 45.25
N GLY A 144 1.42 -47.37 44.64
CA GLY A 144 0.07 -46.80 44.73
C GLY A 144 -0.12 -45.44 44.03
N ARG A 145 0.93 -44.88 43.42
CA ARG A 145 0.92 -43.56 42.74
C ARG A 145 0.78 -43.70 41.23
N ALA A 146 0.41 -42.60 40.56
CA ALA A 146 0.42 -42.51 39.10
C ALA A 146 1.81 -42.85 38.51
N ARG A 147 1.83 -43.38 37.28
CA ARG A 147 3.07 -43.82 36.61
C ARG A 147 3.75 -42.63 35.94
N HIS A 148 5.00 -42.33 36.32
CA HIS A 148 5.79 -41.28 35.69
C HIS A 148 7.18 -41.77 35.27
N GLY A 149 7.64 -41.28 34.12
CA GLY A 149 8.97 -41.55 33.58
C GLY A 149 10.03 -40.51 33.97
N SER A 150 9.63 -39.23 34.10
CA SER A 150 10.53 -38.12 34.42
C SER A 150 9.79 -37.00 35.13
N ILE A 151 10.47 -36.32 36.07
CA ILE A 151 9.98 -35.12 36.75
C ILE A 151 9.94 -33.88 35.83
N ARG A 152 10.55 -33.94 34.63
CA ARG A 152 10.55 -32.83 33.66
C ARG A 152 9.45 -32.95 32.60
N SER A 153 8.55 -33.92 32.76
CA SER A 153 7.41 -34.05 31.86
C SER A 153 6.43 -32.87 32.05
N PRO A 154 5.67 -32.49 31.01
CA PRO A 154 4.80 -31.31 31.04
C PRO A 154 3.69 -31.33 32.11
N ILE A 155 3.35 -32.52 32.61
CA ILE A 155 2.37 -32.73 33.67
C ILE A 155 2.93 -32.25 35.04
N TRP A 156 4.25 -32.20 35.19
CA TRP A 156 4.90 -31.81 36.44
C TRP A 156 5.13 -30.30 36.51
N ARG A 157 4.99 -29.74 37.72
CA ARG A 157 5.39 -28.36 38.01
C ARG A 157 6.88 -28.18 37.73
N GLY A 158 7.24 -27.18 36.92
CA GLY A 158 8.62 -26.96 36.48
C GLY A 158 9.13 -28.01 35.48
N GLY A 159 8.21 -28.74 34.83
CA GLY A 159 8.47 -29.53 33.64
C GLY A 159 8.56 -28.66 32.38
N GLY A 160 8.94 -29.28 31.26
CA GLY A 160 8.99 -28.59 29.96
C GLY A 160 7.60 -28.35 29.37
N VAL A 161 7.51 -27.39 28.45
CA VAL A 161 6.26 -27.11 27.71
C VAL A 161 6.10 -28.12 26.57
N SER A 162 4.88 -28.65 26.37
CA SER A 162 4.60 -29.62 25.29
C SER A 162 4.56 -28.94 23.92
N HIS A 163 3.62 -28.00 23.75
CA HIS A 163 3.44 -27.20 22.55
C HIS A 163 3.58 -25.73 22.94
N GLY A 164 4.78 -25.21 22.75
CA GLY A 164 5.09 -23.81 22.96
C GLY A 164 5.92 -23.29 21.78
N PRO A 165 6.17 -21.97 21.73
CA PRO A 165 6.95 -21.39 20.65
C PRO A 165 8.37 -21.98 20.60
N ARG A 166 8.81 -22.31 19.38
CA ARG A 166 10.13 -22.86 19.06
C ARG A 166 10.88 -21.88 18.17
N GLY A 167 11.37 -20.82 18.81
CA GLY A 167 12.11 -19.75 18.14
C GLY A 167 13.61 -20.03 17.97
N PRO A 168 14.30 -19.28 17.09
CA PRO A 168 13.75 -18.18 16.28
C PRO A 168 12.91 -18.68 15.10
N THR A 169 11.71 -18.11 14.90
CA THR A 169 10.81 -18.42 13.77
C THR A 169 10.65 -17.19 12.88
N SER A 170 10.92 -17.35 11.59
CA SER A 170 10.71 -16.31 10.58
C SER A 170 9.35 -16.46 9.89
N TYR A 171 8.73 -15.33 9.55
CA TYR A 171 7.47 -15.26 8.79
C TYR A 171 7.71 -14.73 7.37
N TYR A 172 8.90 -14.98 6.83
CA TYR A 172 9.33 -14.45 5.55
C TYR A 172 8.62 -15.17 4.39
N TYR A 173 8.03 -14.37 3.50
CA TYR A 173 7.57 -14.79 2.19
C TYR A 173 7.62 -13.60 1.23
N MET A 174 7.75 -13.86 -0.06
CA MET A 174 7.79 -12.83 -1.09
C MET A 174 6.54 -12.88 -1.96
N LEU A 175 5.86 -11.74 -2.06
CA LEU A 175 4.79 -11.57 -3.05
C LEU A 175 5.38 -11.36 -4.46
N PRO A 176 4.69 -11.85 -5.50
CA PRO A 176 5.06 -11.55 -6.88
C PRO A 176 5.18 -10.05 -7.12
N MET A 177 6.16 -9.62 -7.92
CA MET A 177 6.42 -8.19 -8.16
C MET A 177 5.18 -7.48 -8.72
N LYS A 178 4.47 -8.09 -9.66
CA LYS A 178 3.26 -7.49 -10.27
C LYS A 178 2.14 -7.27 -9.24
N VAL A 179 1.99 -8.15 -8.25
CA VAL A 179 0.99 -7.98 -7.17
C VAL A 179 1.34 -6.79 -6.27
N ARG A 180 2.63 -6.64 -5.92
CA ARG A 180 3.09 -5.49 -5.12
C ARG A 180 2.90 -4.16 -5.85
N VAL A 181 3.20 -4.14 -7.15
CA VAL A 181 2.99 -2.97 -8.03
C VAL A 181 1.51 -2.65 -8.15
N GLN A 182 0.67 -3.66 -8.38
CA GLN A 182 -0.78 -3.49 -8.44
C GLN A 182 -1.33 -2.92 -7.12
N GLY A 183 -0.82 -3.37 -5.97
CA GLY A 183 -1.19 -2.81 -4.67
C GLY A 183 -0.88 -1.32 -4.54
N LEU A 184 0.25 -0.85 -5.08
CA LEU A 184 0.58 0.58 -5.11
C LEU A 184 -0.36 1.37 -6.04
N LYS A 185 -0.64 0.87 -7.25
CA LYS A 185 -1.58 1.50 -8.19
C LYS A 185 -2.97 1.64 -7.57
N VAL A 186 -3.46 0.56 -6.96
CA VAL A 186 -4.77 0.56 -6.28
C VAL A 186 -4.76 1.53 -5.10
N ALA A 187 -3.70 1.61 -4.31
CA ALA A 187 -3.61 2.56 -3.20
C ALA A 187 -3.63 4.03 -3.69
N LEU A 188 -2.93 4.34 -4.77
CA LEU A 188 -2.92 5.68 -5.37
C LEU A 188 -4.28 6.04 -5.96
N SER A 189 -4.88 5.11 -6.70
CA SER A 189 -6.22 5.27 -7.25
C SER A 189 -7.26 5.47 -6.16
N PHE A 190 -7.09 4.79 -5.02
CA PHE A 190 -7.97 4.93 -3.86
C PHE A 190 -7.87 6.32 -3.22
N LYS A 191 -6.64 6.82 -2.99
CA LYS A 191 -6.42 8.17 -2.47
C LYS A 191 -6.95 9.24 -3.41
N MET A 192 -6.82 9.03 -4.72
CA MET A 192 -7.36 9.91 -5.74
C MET A 192 -8.91 9.92 -5.73
N ALA A 193 -9.55 8.75 -5.72
CA ALA A 193 -11.00 8.63 -5.71
C ALA A 193 -11.68 9.14 -4.42
N GLN A 194 -10.92 9.27 -3.33
CA GLN A 194 -11.38 9.82 -2.05
C GLN A 194 -11.00 11.31 -1.85
N ASP A 195 -10.43 11.96 -2.87
CA ASP A 195 -9.94 13.34 -2.80
C ASP A 195 -8.86 13.59 -1.71
N TYR A 196 -8.12 12.54 -1.33
CA TYR A 196 -7.01 12.59 -0.36
C TYR A 196 -5.62 12.66 -1.02
N LEU A 197 -5.57 12.67 -2.35
CA LEU A 197 -4.34 12.83 -3.11
C LEU A 197 -4.22 14.28 -3.56
N HIS A 198 -3.18 14.97 -3.11
CA HIS A 198 -2.89 16.35 -3.52
C HIS A 198 -1.58 16.39 -4.30
N VAL A 199 -1.57 17.18 -5.37
CA VAL A 199 -0.38 17.36 -6.21
C VAL A 199 0.16 18.75 -5.98
N VAL A 200 1.46 18.84 -5.73
CA VAL A 200 2.17 20.09 -5.44
C VAL A 200 3.24 20.34 -6.49
N ASP A 201 3.50 21.61 -6.80
CA ASP A 201 4.58 22.01 -7.70
C ASP A 201 5.97 21.71 -7.11
N SER A 202 6.24 22.21 -5.91
CA SER A 202 7.52 22.20 -5.22
C SER A 202 7.33 22.14 -3.69
N LEU A 203 8.30 21.57 -2.98
CA LEU A 203 8.27 21.48 -1.51
C LEU A 203 8.85 22.70 -0.79
N HIS A 204 9.00 23.83 -1.49
CA HIS A 204 9.53 25.05 -0.88
C HIS A 204 8.49 25.72 0.00
N ILE A 205 8.85 25.92 1.27
CA ILE A 205 8.07 26.65 2.26
C ILE A 205 8.80 27.94 2.62
N PRO A 206 8.10 29.08 2.76
CA PRO A 206 8.72 30.38 3.08
C PRO A 206 9.44 30.38 4.43
N THR A 207 8.89 29.66 5.41
CA THR A 207 9.36 29.67 6.81
C THR A 207 9.63 28.25 7.29
N PRO A 208 10.70 28.00 8.09
CA PRO A 208 10.98 26.68 8.66
C PRO A 208 10.06 26.30 9.85
N ASP A 209 8.99 27.06 10.09
CA ASP A 209 8.12 26.91 11.26
C ASP A 209 7.11 25.77 11.08
N SER A 210 7.05 24.87 12.05
CA SER A 210 6.10 23.75 12.05
C SER A 210 4.64 24.22 12.19
N GLN A 211 4.40 25.37 12.80
CA GLN A 211 3.08 25.99 12.90
C GLN A 211 2.52 26.40 11.55
N TYR A 212 3.36 26.97 10.67
CA TYR A 212 2.96 27.32 9.31
C TYR A 212 2.44 26.11 8.56
N LEU A 213 3.15 24.97 8.63
CA LEU A 213 2.74 23.74 7.97
C LEU A 213 1.43 23.17 8.55
N LEU A 214 1.24 23.24 9.87
CA LEU A 214 -0.01 22.81 10.51
C LEU A 214 -1.19 23.69 10.10
N ASP A 215 -0.99 25.00 10.03
CA ASP A 215 -2.04 25.94 9.64
C ASP A 215 -2.40 25.80 8.17
N LEU A 216 -1.41 25.56 7.29
CA LEU A 216 -1.63 25.20 5.89
C LEU A 216 -2.49 23.94 5.77
N ILE A 217 -2.12 22.85 6.46
CA ILE A 217 -2.87 21.59 6.46
C ILE A 217 -4.32 21.78 6.93
N ARG A 218 -4.52 22.59 7.99
CA ARG A 218 -5.85 22.90 8.55
C ARG A 218 -6.70 23.72 7.60
N ARG A 219 -6.13 24.76 6.99
CA ARG A 219 -6.85 25.65 6.04
C ARG A 219 -7.26 24.93 4.77
N ARG A 220 -6.40 24.02 4.27
CA ARG A 220 -6.68 23.22 3.08
C ARG A 220 -7.52 21.97 3.35
N HIS A 221 -7.76 21.67 4.62
CA HIS A 221 -8.51 20.50 5.05
C HIS A 221 -7.91 19.17 4.55
N TRP A 222 -6.58 19.05 4.52
CA TRP A 222 -5.88 17.79 4.18
C TRP A 222 -6.02 16.69 5.25
N GLY A 223 -6.75 16.97 6.32
CA GLY A 223 -6.99 16.04 7.41
C GLY A 223 -5.94 16.09 8.51
N GLU A 224 -5.90 15.05 9.34
CA GLU A 224 -5.05 15.05 10.53
C GLU A 224 -3.61 14.62 10.26
N SER A 225 -3.41 13.73 9.29
CA SER A 225 -2.12 13.11 9.01
C SER A 225 -1.80 13.18 7.52
N VAL A 226 -0.58 13.59 7.21
CA VAL A 226 -0.15 13.91 5.84
C VAL A 226 1.16 13.21 5.55
N LEU A 227 1.21 12.52 4.42
CA LEU A 227 2.43 11.94 3.88
C LEU A 227 2.89 12.77 2.67
N ILE A 228 4.05 13.40 2.79
CA ILE A 228 4.65 14.20 1.71
C ILE A 228 5.74 13.35 1.03
N VAL A 229 5.70 13.29 -0.30
CA VAL A 229 6.59 12.47 -1.11
C VAL A 229 7.31 13.31 -2.16
N ASP A 230 8.63 13.15 -2.25
CA ASP A 230 9.46 13.81 -3.25
C ASP A 230 10.47 12.86 -3.91
N VAL A 231 10.95 13.19 -5.11
CA VAL A 231 11.99 12.43 -5.81
C VAL A 231 13.39 12.89 -5.40
N ALA A 232 13.54 14.16 -5.01
CA ALA A 232 14.83 14.77 -4.73
C ALA A 232 15.65 13.98 -3.69
N GLU A 233 16.95 13.83 -3.97
CA GLU A 233 17.89 13.22 -3.02
C GLU A 233 18.05 14.09 -1.76
N GLU A 234 17.97 15.42 -1.95
CA GLU A 234 18.02 16.41 -0.89
C GLU A 234 16.69 17.17 -0.83
N PHE A 235 16.02 17.11 0.32
CA PHE A 235 14.83 17.90 0.58
C PHE A 235 15.21 19.32 1.00
N PRO A 236 14.36 20.33 0.71
CA PRO A 236 14.61 21.69 1.19
C PRO A 236 14.71 21.73 2.73
N GLU A 237 15.67 22.51 3.26
CA GLU A 237 15.92 22.57 4.71
C GLU A 237 14.70 23.03 5.51
N ASN A 238 13.93 23.98 4.96
CA ASN A 238 12.75 24.53 5.63
C ASN A 238 11.68 23.47 5.88
N ILE A 239 11.35 22.64 4.88
CA ILE A 239 10.33 21.60 5.02
C ILE A 239 10.82 20.47 5.94
N LEU A 240 12.10 20.10 5.85
CA LEU A 240 12.70 19.11 6.74
C LEU A 240 12.60 19.52 8.21
N ARG A 241 12.94 20.77 8.52
CA ARG A 241 12.86 21.32 9.87
C ARG A 241 11.40 21.42 10.34
N ALA A 242 10.52 21.95 9.52
CA ALA A 242 9.10 22.11 9.87
C ALA A 242 8.41 20.76 10.13
N ALA A 243 8.67 19.74 9.31
CA ALA A 243 8.07 18.43 9.46
C ALA A 243 8.75 17.57 10.53
N GLY A 244 10.05 17.74 10.78
CA GLY A 244 10.80 16.99 11.79
C GLY A 244 10.23 17.14 13.20
N ASP A 245 9.64 18.30 13.50
CA ASP A 245 8.97 18.58 14.78
C ASP A 245 7.57 17.94 14.88
N LEU A 246 6.97 17.56 13.75
CA LEU A 246 5.58 17.08 13.66
C LEU A 246 5.51 15.56 13.61
N LYS A 247 4.71 14.96 14.51
CA LYS A 247 4.49 13.50 14.51
C LYS A 247 3.50 13.02 13.45
N LYS A 248 2.58 13.89 13.02
CA LYS A 248 1.48 13.55 12.10
C LYS A 248 1.84 13.78 10.63
N VAL A 249 2.90 14.54 10.36
CA VAL A 249 3.39 14.82 9.01
C VAL A 249 4.69 14.07 8.81
N ASN A 250 4.76 13.26 7.76
CA ASN A 250 5.98 12.50 7.44
C ASN A 250 6.44 12.83 6.02
N LEU A 251 7.74 13.02 5.86
CA LEU A 251 8.42 13.14 4.58
C LEU A 251 9.08 11.82 4.24
N ILE A 252 8.86 11.31 3.02
CA ILE A 252 9.49 10.08 2.52
C ILE A 252 9.91 10.31 1.06
N PRO A 253 11.07 9.82 0.62
CA PRO A 253 11.42 9.85 -0.79
C PRO A 253 10.50 8.92 -1.62
N ALA A 254 10.32 9.20 -2.90
CA ALA A 254 9.47 8.43 -3.80
C ALA A 254 9.86 6.94 -3.87
N ILE A 255 11.16 6.64 -3.69
CA ILE A 255 11.72 5.28 -3.62
C ILE A 255 11.18 4.51 -2.38
N GLY A 256 10.90 5.22 -1.29
CA GLY A 256 10.39 4.67 -0.03
C GLY A 256 8.86 4.55 0.04
N LEU A 257 8.15 4.92 -1.04
CA LEU A 257 6.69 4.88 -1.08
C LEU A 257 6.17 3.44 -0.89
N ASN A 258 5.22 3.28 0.01
CA ASN A 258 4.71 1.97 0.37
C ASN A 258 3.22 2.03 0.77
N VAL A 259 2.49 0.93 0.54
CA VAL A 259 1.06 0.82 0.82
C VAL A 259 0.73 1.08 2.30
N HIS A 260 1.49 0.51 3.24
CA HIS A 260 1.25 0.70 4.67
C HIS A 260 1.30 2.18 5.10
N SER A 261 2.31 2.93 4.67
CA SER A 261 2.43 4.36 4.92
C SER A 261 1.29 5.13 4.27
N MET A 262 0.90 4.82 3.03
CA MET A 262 -0.23 5.48 2.38
C MET A 262 -1.56 5.24 3.11
N LEU A 263 -1.79 4.04 3.63
CA LEU A 263 -3.00 3.71 4.40
C LEU A 263 -2.98 4.30 5.81
N LYS A 264 -1.80 4.44 6.41
CA LYS A 264 -1.63 5.02 7.75
C LYS A 264 -1.94 6.52 7.79
N HIS A 265 -1.66 7.24 6.70
CA HIS A 265 -1.92 8.68 6.62
C HIS A 265 -3.24 8.96 5.90
N GLU A 266 -3.90 10.05 6.26
CA GLU A 266 -5.15 10.47 5.63
C GLU A 266 -4.89 11.04 4.24
N ALA A 267 -4.05 12.08 4.13
CA ALA A 267 -3.68 12.66 2.85
C ALA A 267 -2.28 12.23 2.39
N VAL A 268 -2.13 12.16 1.07
CA VAL A 268 -0.85 11.94 0.39
C VAL A 268 -0.60 13.12 -0.53
N VAL A 269 0.55 13.76 -0.38
CA VAL A 269 1.01 14.90 -1.17
C VAL A 269 2.17 14.45 -2.05
N LEU A 270 2.03 14.60 -3.36
CA LEU A 270 3.04 14.23 -4.35
C LEU A 270 3.54 15.47 -5.11
N THR A 271 4.84 15.57 -5.36
CA THR A 271 5.38 16.57 -6.28
C THR A 271 5.12 16.21 -7.75
N LEU A 272 5.15 17.19 -8.66
CA LEU A 272 5.03 16.96 -10.10
C LEU A 272 6.11 15.98 -10.62
N GLU A 273 7.32 16.08 -10.09
CA GLU A 273 8.43 15.17 -10.40
C GLU A 273 8.16 13.75 -9.89
N THR A 274 7.59 13.64 -8.69
CA THR A 274 7.18 12.35 -8.11
C THR A 274 6.15 11.65 -8.96
N LEU A 275 5.18 12.38 -9.50
CA LEU A 275 4.20 11.79 -10.42
C LEU A 275 4.86 11.19 -11.65
N LYS A 276 5.81 11.91 -12.26
CA LYS A 276 6.56 11.42 -13.43
C LYS A 276 7.36 10.16 -13.10
N PHE A 277 8.06 10.16 -11.97
CA PHE A 277 8.82 9.00 -11.52
C PHE A 277 7.91 7.78 -11.26
N LEU A 278 6.78 7.97 -10.57
CA LEU A 278 5.85 6.88 -10.25
C LEU A 278 5.17 6.32 -11.50
N GLU A 279 4.73 7.17 -12.43
CA GLU A 279 4.12 6.73 -13.67
C GLU A 279 5.09 5.88 -14.50
N ASP A 280 6.33 6.35 -14.70
CA ASP A 280 7.36 5.59 -15.44
C ASP A 280 7.61 4.20 -14.81
N LYS A 281 7.88 4.16 -13.50
CA LYS A 281 8.20 2.89 -12.81
C LYS A 281 7.03 1.93 -12.76
N LEU A 282 5.81 2.41 -12.53
CA LEU A 282 4.63 1.56 -12.40
C LEU A 282 4.13 1.05 -13.76
N LEU A 283 4.18 1.86 -14.81
CA LEU A 283 3.76 1.47 -16.17
C LEU A 283 4.76 0.52 -16.83
N TRP A 284 6.05 0.66 -16.55
CA TRP A 284 7.08 -0.27 -17.03
C TRP A 284 6.75 -1.73 -16.69
N HIS A 285 6.10 -1.98 -15.54
CA HIS A 285 5.75 -3.33 -15.11
C HIS A 285 4.61 -3.99 -15.90
N ASP A 286 3.79 -3.22 -16.62
CA ASP A 286 2.70 -3.74 -17.45
C ASP A 286 3.24 -4.26 -18.78
N GLN A 287 4.22 -3.56 -19.36
CA GLN A 287 4.78 -3.85 -20.68
C GLN A 287 5.98 -4.79 -20.66
N ARG A 288 6.63 -4.97 -19.50
CA ARG A 288 7.86 -5.77 -19.41
C ARG A 288 7.67 -7.26 -19.70
N TYR A 289 8.73 -7.86 -20.22
CA TYR A 289 8.89 -9.31 -20.30
C TYR A 289 9.12 -9.97 -18.94
N THR A 290 8.89 -11.28 -18.89
CA THR A 290 9.28 -12.12 -17.75
C THR A 290 10.80 -12.07 -17.59
N PRO A 291 11.32 -11.88 -16.36
CA PRO A 291 12.77 -11.81 -16.14
C PRO A 291 13.45 -13.14 -16.52
N LEU A 292 14.50 -13.06 -17.33
CA LEU A 292 15.41 -14.18 -17.60
C LEU A 292 16.43 -14.33 -16.45
N TYR A 293 16.91 -13.20 -15.95
CA TYR A 293 17.87 -13.10 -14.86
C TYR A 293 17.56 -11.84 -14.01
N PRO A 294 18.16 -11.67 -12.82
CA PRO A 294 17.87 -10.53 -11.96
C PRO A 294 18.05 -9.17 -12.66
N PHE A 295 17.11 -8.24 -12.49
CA PHE A 295 17.12 -6.89 -13.11
C PHE A 295 18.30 -5.99 -12.72
N LYS A 296 19.09 -6.40 -11.72
CA LYS A 296 20.35 -5.73 -11.36
C LYS A 296 21.49 -5.95 -12.36
N LEU A 297 21.33 -6.92 -13.26
CA LEU A 297 22.30 -7.21 -14.32
C LEU A 297 21.97 -6.37 -15.55
N PRO A 298 22.95 -6.09 -16.43
CA PRO A 298 22.73 -5.27 -17.61
C PRO A 298 21.67 -5.88 -18.54
N TYR A 299 20.74 -5.03 -18.95
CA TYR A 299 19.75 -5.28 -19.99
C TYR A 299 19.93 -4.22 -21.08
N ARG A 300 19.44 -4.50 -22.29
CA ARG A 300 19.56 -3.57 -23.43
C ARG A 300 18.72 -2.29 -23.23
N ASP A 301 17.49 -2.49 -22.78
CA ASP A 301 16.45 -1.44 -22.74
C ASP A 301 16.00 -1.13 -21.30
N PHE A 302 16.80 -1.50 -20.30
CA PHE A 302 16.54 -1.19 -18.89
C PHE A 302 17.83 -0.66 -18.25
N PRO A 303 17.77 0.53 -17.60
CA PRO A 303 18.92 1.14 -16.96
C PRO A 303 19.40 0.35 -15.75
#